data_AF-A0A7S2YGK6-F1
#
_entry.id   AF-A0A7S2YGK6-F1
#
_cell.length_a   1.000
_cell.length_b   1.000
_cell.length_c   1.000
_cell.angle_alpha   90.00
_cell.angle_beta   90.00
_cell.angle_gamma   90.00
#
_symmetry.space_group_name_H-M   'P 1'
#
loop_
_entity.id
_entity.type
_entity.pdbx_description
1 polymer ?
#
loop_
_entity_poly.entity_id
_entity_poly.type
_entity_poly.pdbx_seq_one_letter_code
_entity_poly.pdbx_strand_id
1 'polypeptide(L)'
;TLTDSETRIVKIQFDKENKFGRFDDLVREYGRFMALKMEECDDDDDTSLAPSYWIDKIWHAHILATRDYHAFCQFNNNGVFIHHNPILKRGQERYEATLRAYEFKFGRRPTDMQIWPTRVEPSLKGTLVKQEEGEEDAKPKTKKKGKQKRVMIRMKKCESIFKRVMIR
;
A
#
# COMPACT_ATOMS: atom_id res chain seq x y z
N THR A 1 10.33 -8.86 -5.58
CA THR A 1 9.33 -8.85 -6.68
C THR A 1 8.61 -10.18 -6.66
N LEU A 2 7.44 -10.29 -7.30
CA LEU A 2 6.73 -11.57 -7.38
C LEU A 2 7.56 -12.58 -8.19
N THR A 3 7.52 -13.85 -7.80
CA THR A 3 8.03 -15.00 -8.55
C THR A 3 7.13 -15.30 -9.76
N ASP A 4 7.61 -16.13 -10.70
CA ASP A 4 6.81 -16.51 -11.88
C ASP A 4 5.54 -17.28 -11.50
N SER A 5 5.61 -18.13 -10.47
CA SER A 5 4.44 -18.85 -9.97
C SER A 5 3.41 -17.91 -9.35
N GLU A 6 3.86 -16.97 -8.50
CA GLU A 6 2.99 -15.97 -7.90
C GLU A 6 2.36 -15.10 -9.00
N THR A 7 3.14 -14.64 -9.96
CA THR A 7 2.67 -13.85 -11.11
C THR A 7 1.56 -14.56 -11.88
N ARG A 8 1.71 -15.86 -12.16
CA ARG A 8 0.69 -16.65 -12.86
C ARG A 8 -0.61 -16.76 -12.07
N ILE A 9 -0.53 -17.03 -10.77
CA ILE A 9 -1.72 -17.18 -9.91
C ILE A 9 -2.44 -15.85 -9.75
N VAL A 10 -1.68 -14.77 -9.49
CA VAL A 10 -2.22 -13.40 -9.41
C VAL A 10 -2.89 -13.02 -10.72
N LYS A 11 -2.32 -13.38 -11.87
CA LYS A 11 -2.95 -13.14 -13.18
C LYS A 11 -4.29 -13.83 -13.32
N ILE A 12 -4.36 -15.12 -12.97
CA ILE A 12 -5.62 -15.89 -13.02
C ILE A 12 -6.67 -15.23 -12.12
N GLN A 13 -6.29 -14.83 -10.91
CA GLN A 13 -7.22 -14.20 -9.97
C GLN A 13 -7.65 -12.79 -10.43
N PHE A 14 -6.72 -12.02 -11.00
CA PHE A 14 -6.98 -10.68 -11.51
C PHE A 14 -7.93 -10.71 -12.72
N ASP A 15 -7.67 -11.61 -13.67
CA ASP A 15 -8.42 -11.72 -14.94
C ASP A 15 -9.88 -12.18 -14.74
N LYS A 16 -10.26 -12.69 -13.56
CA LYS A 16 -11.66 -13.04 -13.24
C LYS A 16 -12.58 -11.82 -13.24
N GLU A 17 -12.08 -10.68 -12.79
CA GLU A 17 -12.86 -9.45 -12.58
C GLU A 17 -12.32 -8.25 -13.35
N ASN A 18 -11.13 -8.38 -13.93
CA ASN A 18 -10.41 -7.28 -14.54
C ASN A 18 -9.79 -7.72 -15.87
N LYS A 19 -9.43 -6.77 -16.71
CA LYS A 19 -8.63 -7.02 -17.90
C LYS A 19 -7.71 -5.83 -18.12
N PHE A 20 -6.41 -6.09 -18.17
CA PHE A 20 -5.40 -5.07 -18.39
C PHE A 20 -4.42 -5.55 -19.45
N GLY A 21 -4.37 -4.85 -20.59
CA GLY A 21 -3.64 -5.31 -21.78
C GLY A 21 -2.12 -5.43 -21.60
N ARG A 22 -1.55 -4.76 -20.60
CA ARG A 22 -0.11 -4.74 -20.30
C ARG A 22 0.16 -5.28 -18.89
N PHE A 23 -0.25 -6.53 -18.65
CA PHE A 23 -0.21 -7.13 -17.32
C PHE A 23 1.21 -7.17 -16.72
N ASP A 24 2.24 -7.41 -17.54
CA ASP A 24 3.63 -7.45 -17.05
C ASP A 24 4.12 -6.08 -16.54
N ASP A 25 3.73 -5.00 -17.23
CA ASP A 25 3.99 -3.63 -16.74
C ASP A 25 3.26 -3.38 -15.41
N LEU A 26 2.01 -3.85 -15.29
CA LEU A 26 1.22 -3.73 -14.07
C LEU A 26 1.84 -4.50 -12.90
N VAL A 27 2.30 -5.73 -13.11
CA VAL A 27 2.98 -6.55 -12.09
C VAL A 27 4.30 -5.89 -11.66
N ARG A 28 5.05 -5.33 -12.60
CA ARG A 28 6.29 -4.60 -12.29
C ARG A 28 6.03 -3.39 -11.38
N GLU A 29 5.03 -2.58 -11.72
CA GLU A 29 4.65 -1.42 -10.89
C GLU A 29 4.02 -1.84 -9.56
N TYR A 30 3.26 -2.94 -9.51
CA TYR A 30 2.76 -3.52 -8.26
C TYR A 30 3.91 -3.92 -7.33
N GLY A 31 4.94 -4.59 -7.86
CA GLY A 31 6.13 -4.95 -7.09
C GLY A 31 6.84 -3.73 -6.52
N ARG A 32 6.94 -2.63 -7.29
CA ARG A 32 7.49 -1.35 -6.80
C ARG A 32 6.63 -0.75 -5.69
N PHE A 33 5.31 -0.76 -5.84
CA PHE A 33 4.40 -0.26 -4.80
C PHE A 33 4.54 -1.04 -3.49
N MET A 34 4.59 -2.39 -3.55
CA MET A 34 4.83 -3.21 -2.36
C MET A 34 6.18 -2.89 -1.71
N ALA A 35 7.22 -2.63 -2.51
CA ALA A 35 8.53 -2.22 -2.00
C ALA A 35 8.51 -0.85 -1.30
N LEU A 36 7.59 0.05 -1.65
CA LEU A 36 7.39 1.31 -0.93
C LEU A 36 6.65 1.08 0.39
N LYS A 37 5.60 0.25 0.39
CA LYS A 37 4.85 -0.11 1.61
C LYS A 37 5.77 -0.71 2.67
N MET A 38 6.69 -1.59 2.27
CA MET A 38 7.69 -2.19 3.16
C MET A 38 8.70 -1.16 3.68
N GLU A 39 9.23 -0.29 2.81
CA GLU A 39 10.21 0.74 3.19
C GLU A 39 9.64 1.73 4.21
N GLU A 40 8.43 2.22 3.94
CA GLU A 40 7.73 3.18 4.80
C GLU A 40 7.13 2.52 6.05
N CYS A 41 7.29 1.19 6.20
CA CYS A 41 6.65 0.40 7.27
C CYS A 41 5.14 0.64 7.36
N ASP A 42 4.48 0.82 6.20
CA ASP A 42 3.05 1.07 6.06
C ASP A 42 2.30 -0.27 5.90
N ASP A 43 2.56 -1.20 6.81
CA ASP A 43 2.12 -2.60 6.75
C ASP A 43 0.83 -2.88 7.53
N ASP A 44 0.56 -2.16 8.62
CA ASP A 44 -0.57 -2.47 9.51
C ASP A 44 -1.85 -1.67 9.19
N ASP A 45 -1.78 -0.34 9.27
CA ASP A 45 -2.98 0.52 9.19
C ASP A 45 -3.36 0.91 7.74
N ASP A 46 -2.48 0.66 6.77
CA ASP A 46 -2.63 1.11 5.37
C ASP A 46 -2.94 2.61 5.26
N THR A 47 -2.28 3.46 6.06
CA THR A 47 -2.67 4.87 6.21
C THR A 47 -1.76 5.85 5.47
N SER A 48 -0.55 5.44 5.10
CA SER A 48 0.48 6.38 4.63
C SER A 48 0.51 6.50 3.11
N LEU A 49 0.52 5.37 2.41
CA LEU A 49 0.59 5.30 0.96
C LEU A 49 -0.74 4.80 0.39
N ALA A 50 -1.14 5.29 -0.78
CA ALA A 50 -2.35 4.84 -1.47
C ALA A 50 -1.97 4.32 -2.87
N PRO A 51 -2.48 3.13 -3.27
CA PRO A 51 -2.30 2.65 -4.62
C PRO A 51 -3.11 3.49 -5.63
N SER A 52 -2.77 3.39 -6.92
CA SER A 52 -3.69 3.78 -8.00
C SER A 52 -4.81 2.75 -8.17
N TYR A 53 -5.75 3.01 -9.09
CA TYR A 53 -6.86 2.08 -9.36
C TYR A 53 -6.40 0.67 -9.74
N TRP A 54 -5.51 0.53 -10.73
CA TRP A 54 -5.08 -0.78 -11.20
C TRP A 54 -4.14 -1.49 -10.22
N ILE A 55 -3.36 -0.72 -9.47
CA ILE A 55 -2.47 -1.26 -8.42
C ILE A 55 -3.28 -1.80 -7.25
N ASP A 56 -4.38 -1.13 -6.90
CA ASP A 56 -5.35 -1.60 -5.90
C ASP A 56 -5.99 -2.93 -6.34
N LYS A 57 -6.43 -3.02 -7.61
CA LYS A 57 -7.05 -4.24 -8.17
C LYS A 57 -6.11 -5.44 -8.19
N ILE A 58 -4.85 -5.27 -8.60
CA ILE A 58 -3.89 -6.38 -8.58
C ILE A 58 -3.48 -6.75 -7.15
N TRP A 59 -3.43 -5.78 -6.23
CA TRP A 59 -3.20 -6.08 -4.82
C TRP A 59 -4.34 -6.91 -4.22
N HIS A 60 -5.61 -6.59 -4.51
CA HIS A 60 -6.75 -7.43 -4.12
C HIS A 60 -6.64 -8.84 -4.68
N ALA A 61 -6.30 -8.97 -5.97
CA ALA A 61 -6.10 -10.28 -6.58
C ALA A 61 -4.99 -11.08 -5.88
N HIS A 62 -3.90 -10.41 -5.47
CA HIS A 62 -2.82 -11.06 -4.73
C HIS A 62 -3.26 -11.49 -3.32
N ILE A 63 -3.96 -10.63 -2.57
CA ILE A 63 -4.50 -10.99 -1.24
C ILE A 63 -5.43 -12.21 -1.33
N LEU A 64 -6.26 -12.28 -2.38
CA LEU A 64 -7.17 -13.41 -2.61
C LEU A 64 -6.42 -14.71 -2.99
N ALA A 65 -5.20 -14.62 -3.52
CA ALA A 65 -4.28 -15.75 -3.64
C ALA A 65 -3.59 -16.02 -2.30
N THR A 66 -4.39 -16.35 -1.27
CA THR A 66 -3.98 -16.30 0.15
C THR A 66 -2.68 -17.02 0.49
N ARG A 67 -2.44 -18.21 -0.09
CA ARG A 67 -1.19 -18.99 0.12
C ARG A 67 0.03 -18.25 -0.45
N ASP A 68 -0.11 -17.72 -1.64
CA ASP A 68 0.95 -17.00 -2.35
C ASP A 68 1.19 -15.63 -1.70
N TYR A 69 0.14 -14.94 -1.25
CA TYR A 69 0.27 -13.71 -0.48
C TYR A 69 1.01 -13.90 0.85
N HIS A 70 0.67 -14.99 1.55
CA HIS A 70 1.35 -15.38 2.77
C HIS A 70 2.83 -15.65 2.51
N ALA A 71 3.14 -16.45 1.48
CA ALA A 71 4.53 -16.72 1.09
C ALA A 71 5.27 -15.42 0.73
N PHE A 72 4.66 -14.54 -0.06
CA PHE A 72 5.23 -13.25 -0.42
C PHE A 72 5.60 -12.42 0.83
N CYS A 73 4.68 -12.27 1.79
CA CYS A 73 4.94 -11.52 3.04
C CYS A 73 6.02 -12.20 3.90
N GLN A 74 6.01 -13.54 3.95
CA GLN A 74 7.00 -14.33 4.66
C GLN A 74 8.42 -14.07 4.14
N PHE A 75 8.59 -14.08 2.82
CA PHE A 75 9.91 -13.95 2.19
C PHE A 75 10.37 -12.50 2.03
N ASN A 76 9.46 -11.57 1.74
CA ASN A 76 9.82 -10.20 1.38
C ASN A 76 9.69 -9.20 2.55
N ASN A 77 8.84 -9.49 3.54
CA ASN A 77 8.55 -8.58 4.65
C ASN A 77 8.74 -9.24 6.02
N ASN A 78 9.68 -10.19 6.14
CA ASN A 78 10.02 -10.88 7.39
C ASN A 78 8.81 -11.48 8.13
N GLY A 79 7.80 -11.97 7.38
CA GLY A 79 6.58 -12.55 7.96
C GLY A 79 5.54 -11.52 8.43
N VAL A 80 5.79 -10.21 8.26
CA VAL A 80 4.81 -9.17 8.53
C VAL A 80 3.89 -9.02 7.33
N PHE A 81 2.59 -9.14 7.56
CA PHE A 81 1.59 -8.92 6.51
C PHE A 81 1.44 -7.45 6.21
N ILE A 82 1.29 -7.13 4.92
CA ILE A 82 0.95 -5.79 4.47
C ILE A 82 -0.57 -5.74 4.33
N HIS A 83 -1.28 -5.27 5.33
CA HIS A 83 -2.73 -5.22 5.33
C HIS A 83 -3.25 -4.15 4.37
N HIS A 84 -4.40 -4.44 3.74
CA HIS A 84 -5.16 -3.49 2.93
C HIS A 84 -6.39 -3.05 3.72
N ASN A 85 -6.69 -1.76 3.72
CA ASN A 85 -7.92 -1.24 4.32
C ASN A 85 -8.94 -0.85 3.23
N PRO A 86 -9.98 -1.67 3.00
CA PRO A 86 -10.95 -1.42 1.92
C PRO A 86 -11.87 -0.23 2.17
N ILE A 87 -11.97 0.23 3.42
CA ILE A 87 -12.83 1.36 3.81
C ILE A 87 -12.07 2.68 3.60
N LEU A 88 -10.75 2.66 3.77
CA LEU A 88 -9.95 3.87 3.69
C LEU A 88 -9.79 4.32 2.23
N LYS A 89 -10.47 5.42 1.90
CA LYS A 89 -10.41 6.01 0.57
C LYS A 89 -8.96 6.34 0.16
N ARG A 90 -8.67 6.17 -1.12
CA ARG A 90 -7.47 6.66 -1.79
C ARG A 90 -7.49 8.20 -1.81
N GLY A 91 -7.17 8.82 -0.67
CA GLY A 91 -7.11 10.27 -0.56
C GLY A 91 -5.99 10.84 -1.43
N GLN A 92 -6.23 12.00 -2.04
CA GLN A 92 -5.24 12.65 -2.91
C GLN A 92 -3.89 12.87 -2.20
N GLU A 93 -3.90 13.16 -0.90
CA GLU A 93 -2.69 13.35 -0.10
C GLU A 93 -1.81 12.09 -0.01
N ARG A 94 -2.41 10.94 0.32
CA ARG A 94 -1.71 9.63 0.40
C ARG A 94 -1.19 9.19 -0.96
N TYR A 95 -1.97 9.45 -2.02
CA TYR A 95 -1.56 9.14 -3.37
C TYR A 95 -0.37 10.00 -3.79
N GLU A 96 -0.40 11.30 -3.50
CA GLU A 96 0.74 12.19 -3.74
C GLU A 96 1.96 11.77 -2.93
N ALA A 97 1.77 11.32 -1.67
CA ALA A 97 2.84 10.74 -0.87
C ALA A 97 3.45 9.49 -1.53
N THR A 98 2.62 8.65 -2.15
CA THR A 98 3.08 7.49 -2.93
C THR A 98 3.94 7.92 -4.12
N LEU A 99 3.49 8.92 -4.88
CA LEU A 99 4.25 9.43 -6.02
C LEU A 99 5.59 10.07 -5.61
N ARG A 100 5.64 10.74 -4.44
CA ARG A 100 6.90 11.25 -3.87
C ARG A 100 7.82 10.12 -3.41
N ALA A 101 7.27 9.09 -2.77
CA ALA A 101 8.05 7.92 -2.37
C ALA A 101 8.64 7.17 -3.58
N TYR A 102 7.90 7.13 -4.69
CA TYR A 102 8.41 6.65 -5.98
C TYR A 102 9.61 7.46 -6.47
N GLU A 103 9.48 8.79 -6.50
CA GLU A 103 10.54 9.68 -6.94
C GLU A 103 11.79 9.54 -6.08
N PHE A 104 11.61 9.49 -4.76
CA PHE A 104 12.69 9.30 -3.82
C PHE A 104 13.40 7.94 -3.99
N LYS A 105 12.64 6.84 -4.10
CA LYS A 105 13.21 5.48 -4.15
C LYS A 105 13.76 5.09 -5.53
N PHE A 106 13.13 5.55 -6.61
CA PHE A 106 13.43 5.12 -7.98
C PHE A 106 14.00 6.26 -8.85
N GLY A 107 14.25 7.43 -8.28
CA GLY A 107 14.83 8.60 -8.95
C GLY A 107 13.88 9.33 -9.90
N ARG A 108 12.63 8.86 -10.04
CA ARG A 108 11.58 9.50 -10.85
C ARG A 108 10.19 9.04 -10.43
N ARG A 109 9.20 9.88 -10.72
CA ARG A 109 7.78 9.49 -10.63
C ARG A 109 7.47 8.40 -11.67
N PRO A 110 6.46 7.54 -11.41
CA PRO A 110 6.00 6.61 -12.43
C PRO A 110 5.43 7.39 -13.62
N THR A 111 5.79 6.98 -14.84
CA THR A 111 5.46 7.70 -16.07
C THR A 111 4.24 7.13 -16.79
N ASP A 112 3.82 5.93 -16.41
CA ASP A 112 2.73 5.22 -17.05
C ASP A 112 1.39 5.75 -16.55
N MET A 113 0.79 6.67 -17.31
CA MET A 113 -0.45 7.35 -16.94
C MET A 113 -1.67 6.42 -16.86
N GLN A 114 -1.60 5.24 -17.49
CA GLN A 114 -2.68 4.26 -17.40
C GLN A 114 -2.63 3.51 -16.06
N ILE A 115 -1.43 3.24 -15.55
CA ILE A 115 -1.21 2.58 -14.26
C ILE A 115 -1.23 3.60 -13.12
N TRP A 116 -0.58 4.75 -13.29
CA TRP A 116 -0.39 5.82 -12.31
C TRP A 116 -0.85 7.17 -12.88
N PRO A 117 -2.16 7.45 -12.93
CA PRO A 117 -2.67 8.74 -13.38
C PRO A 117 -2.22 9.89 -12.46
N THR A 118 -2.23 11.12 -12.97
CA THR A 118 -1.81 12.33 -12.22
C THR A 118 -2.71 12.68 -11.04
N ARG A 119 -3.95 12.18 -11.04
CA ARG A 119 -4.92 12.36 -9.95
C ARG A 119 -5.58 11.02 -9.64
N VAL A 120 -5.96 10.83 -8.37
CA VAL A 120 -6.80 9.68 -8.02
C VAL A 120 -8.19 9.90 -8.58
N GLU A 121 -8.66 8.97 -9.41
CA GLU A 121 -10.05 8.96 -9.85
C GLU A 121 -10.99 8.90 -8.64
N PRO A 122 -12.06 9.74 -8.60
CA PRO A 122 -13.08 9.62 -7.58
C PRO A 122 -13.60 8.18 -7.58
N SER A 123 -13.62 7.54 -6.41
CA SER A 123 -14.21 6.22 -6.25
C SER A 123 -15.69 6.26 -6.63
N LEU A 124 -16.03 5.88 -7.85
CA LEU A 124 -17.42 5.76 -8.30
C LEU A 124 -18.03 4.50 -7.69
N LYS A 125 -18.70 4.66 -6.53
CA LYS A 125 -20.00 4.08 -6.12
C LYS A 125 -20.15 4.06 -4.60
N GLY A 126 -21.28 4.59 -4.15
CA GLY A 126 -21.73 4.66 -2.76
C GLY A 126 -22.80 5.74 -2.61
N THR A 127 -24.02 5.42 -3.02
CA THR A 127 -25.23 6.24 -2.91
C THR A 127 -25.37 6.83 -1.50
N LEU A 128 -25.77 8.10 -1.47
CA LEU A 128 -26.10 8.89 -0.29
C LEU A 128 -26.97 8.11 0.71
N VAL A 129 -26.46 7.91 1.93
CA VAL A 129 -27.31 7.83 3.12
C VAL A 129 -27.08 9.12 3.89
N LYS A 130 -28.07 10.01 3.88
CA LYS A 130 -28.13 11.13 4.80
C LYS A 130 -28.22 10.55 6.22
N GLN A 131 -27.38 11.02 7.12
CA GLN A 131 -27.68 10.99 8.55
C GLN A 131 -27.83 12.44 9.00
N GLU A 132 -29.02 12.76 9.49
CA GLU A 132 -29.32 14.02 10.18
C GLU A 132 -28.88 13.91 11.64
N GLU A 133 -28.14 14.95 12.04
CA GLU A 133 -28.02 15.66 13.32
C GLU A 133 -27.70 14.95 14.65
N GLY A 134 -26.78 15.59 15.38
CA GLY A 134 -26.40 15.30 16.76
C GLY A 134 -25.24 16.20 17.19
N GLU A 135 -25.56 17.48 17.45
CA GLU A 135 -24.69 18.47 18.07
C GLU A 135 -24.37 18.06 19.52
N GLU A 136 -23.09 17.91 19.86
CA GLU A 136 -22.65 17.93 21.27
C GLU A 136 -21.21 18.47 21.40
N ASP A 137 -21.10 19.55 22.18
CA ASP A 137 -19.90 20.28 22.55
C ASP A 137 -18.86 19.42 23.30
N ALA A 138 -17.60 19.43 22.87
CA ALA A 138 -16.48 19.01 23.72
C ALA A 138 -15.16 19.75 23.42
N LYS A 139 -14.72 20.55 24.40
CA LYS A 139 -13.43 21.26 24.49
C LYS A 139 -12.18 20.34 24.44
N PRO A 140 -10.99 20.89 24.12
CA PRO A 140 -9.86 20.11 23.60
C PRO A 140 -9.01 19.46 24.70
N LYS A 141 -8.67 18.17 24.51
CA LYS A 141 -7.69 17.45 25.35
C LYS A 141 -6.32 17.40 24.67
N THR A 142 -5.34 18.01 25.32
CA THR A 142 -3.91 17.98 25.00
C THR A 142 -3.28 16.63 25.36
N LYS A 143 -2.77 15.86 24.39
CA LYS A 143 -1.85 14.72 24.64
C LYS A 143 -0.75 14.63 23.58
N LYS A 144 0.27 15.49 23.68
CA LYS A 144 1.46 15.50 22.79
C LYS A 144 2.65 14.63 23.24
N LYS A 145 2.56 13.84 24.32
CA LYS A 145 3.75 13.15 24.88
C LYS A 145 3.90 11.66 24.53
N GLY A 146 2.94 11.03 23.84
CA GLY A 146 2.97 9.58 23.52
C GLY A 146 3.62 9.20 22.19
N LYS A 147 3.55 10.06 21.15
CA LYS A 147 4.07 9.75 19.81
C LYS A 147 5.60 9.67 19.74
N GLN A 148 6.32 10.53 20.47
CA GLN A 148 7.79 10.61 20.39
C GLN A 148 8.51 9.37 20.94
N LYS A 149 7.99 8.73 22.00
CA LYS A 149 8.61 7.51 22.54
C LYS A 149 8.44 6.30 21.61
N ARG A 150 7.34 6.23 20.85
CA ARG A 150 7.05 5.11 19.93
C ARG A 150 7.90 5.19 18.65
N VAL A 151 8.21 6.39 18.17
CA VAL A 151 9.12 6.64 17.04
C VAL A 151 10.56 6.22 17.37
N MET A 152 11.07 6.56 18.57
CA MET A 152 12.44 6.21 18.95
C MET A 152 12.67 4.71 19.20
N ILE A 153 11.65 3.97 19.66
CA ILE A 153 11.73 2.51 19.80
C ILE A 153 11.71 1.82 18.41
N ARG A 154 11.02 2.41 17.42
CA ARG A 154 10.83 1.83 16.08
C ARG A 154 12.02 2.08 15.15
N MET A 155 12.71 3.23 15.25
CA MET A 155 13.98 3.47 14.52
C MET A 155 15.08 2.46 14.90
N LYS A 156 15.17 2.08 16.18
CA LYS A 156 16.12 1.06 16.64
C LYS A 156 15.81 -0.34 16.08
N LYS A 157 14.55 -0.61 15.70
CA LYS A 157 14.16 -1.90 15.11
C LYS A 157 14.56 -1.98 13.62
N CYS A 158 14.41 -0.90 12.85
CA CYS A 158 14.94 -0.82 11.48
C CYS A 158 16.48 -0.86 11.43
N GLU A 159 17.18 -0.16 12.32
CA GLU A 159 18.66 -0.21 12.36
C GLU A 159 19.20 -1.60 12.75
N SER A 160 18.52 -2.33 13.63
CA SER A 160 18.88 -3.70 14.01
C SER A 160 18.66 -4.71 12.87
N ILE A 161 17.63 -4.49 12.04
CA ILE A 161 17.37 -5.28 10.83
C ILE A 161 18.46 -5.01 9.78
N PHE A 162 18.84 -3.74 9.59
CA PHE A 162 19.89 -3.35 8.64
C PHE A 162 21.27 -3.95 8.98
N LYS A 163 21.64 -4.01 10.28
CA LYS A 163 22.92 -4.59 10.73
C LYS A 163 23.01 -6.11 10.60
N ARG A 164 21.89 -6.85 10.56
CA ARG A 164 21.89 -8.31 10.42
C ARG A 164 22.01 -8.79 8.97
N VAL A 165 21.71 -7.95 8.00
CA VAL A 165 21.75 -8.28 6.56
C VAL A 165 23.15 -8.04 5.95
N MET A 166 23.97 -7.15 6.52
CA MET A 166 25.30 -6.81 6.01
C MET A 166 26.46 -7.68 6.55
N ILE A 167 26.19 -8.74 7.32
CA ILE A 167 27.21 -9.67 7.86
C ILE A 167 26.98 -11.11 7.33
N ARG A 168 26.42 -11.27 6.13
CA ARG A 168 26.41 -12.56 5.42
C ARG A 168 26.82 -12.36 3.98
#